data_AF-A0A916N2D6-F1
#
_entry.id   AF-A0A916N2D6-F1
#
_cell.length_a   1.000
_cell.length_b   1.000
_cell.length_c   1.000
_cell.angle_alpha   90.00
_cell.angle_beta   90.00
_cell.angle_gamma   90.00
#
_symmetry.space_group_name_H-M   'P 1'
#
loop_
_entity.id
_entity.type
_entity.pdbx_description
1 polymer ?
#
loop_
_entity_poly.entity_id
_entity_poly.type
_entity_poly.pdbx_seq_one_letter_code
_entity_poly.pdbx_strand_id
1 'polypeptide(L)'
;MQLTIIATILVALVGAFFAIQNNVPVTIKFLLWRFDSSLAVVLPLGVAFGAIVVALLTTPATLKRQWLLARQKRRIDEMEKTAASLRDRITELETHLSPEATAEKPPYVGLKQLIIGLGNESADGSRTKQN
;
A
#
# COMPACT_ATOMS: atom_id res chain seq x y z
N MET A 1 16.85 6.64 12.52
CA MET A 1 16.29 7.67 13.41
C MET A 1 17.32 8.20 14.40
N GLN A 2 18.02 7.36 15.17
CA GLN A 2 19.00 7.85 16.16
C GLN A 2 20.27 8.45 15.51
N LEU A 3 20.84 7.77 14.50
CA LEU A 3 22.05 8.24 13.82
C LEU A 3 21.85 9.60 13.14
N THR A 4 20.67 9.85 12.56
CA THR A 4 20.32 11.14 11.96
C THR A 4 20.20 12.25 13.01
N ILE A 5 19.65 11.97 14.19
CA ILE A 5 19.58 12.95 15.29
C ILE A 5 20.99 13.28 15.78
N ILE A 6 21.82 12.27 16.00
CA ILE A 6 23.22 12.45 16.43
C ILE A 6 23.99 13.27 15.40
N ALA A 7 23.87 12.94 14.11
CA ALA A 7 24.53 13.67 13.03
C ALA A 7 24.09 15.14 12.98
N THR A 8 22.79 15.42 13.08
CA THR A 8 22.26 16.80 13.08
C THR A 8 22.78 17.60 14.27
N ILE A 9 22.81 17.00 15.46
CA ILE A 9 23.37 17.65 16.66
C ILE A 9 24.86 17.96 16.45
N LEU A 10 25.62 17.01 15.91
CA LEU A 10 27.05 17.19 15.65
C LEU A 10 27.29 18.33 14.66
N VAL A 11 26.53 18.38 13.56
CA VAL A 11 26.60 19.48 12.58
C VAL A 11 26.23 20.81 13.22
N ALA A 12 25.18 20.85 14.05
CA ALA A 12 24.77 22.07 14.75
C ALA A 12 25.86 22.57 15.71
N LEU A 13 26.49 21.66 16.47
CA LEU A 13 27.60 22.00 17.37
C LEU A 13 28.80 22.52 16.59
N VAL A 14 29.23 21.83 15.54
CA VAL A 14 30.35 22.26 14.68
C VAL A 14 30.06 23.63 14.08
N GLY A 15 28.84 23.86 13.58
CA GLY A 15 28.41 25.15 13.04
C GLY A 15 28.43 26.26 14.08
N ALA A 16 27.95 26.00 15.30
CA ALA A 16 27.98 26.97 16.40
C ALA A 16 29.41 27.32 16.82
N PHE A 17 30.27 26.30 17.01
CA PHE A 17 31.69 26.52 17.31
C PHE A 17 32.39 27.30 16.21
N PHE A 18 32.16 26.94 14.94
CA PHE A 18 32.70 27.65 13.79
C PHE A 18 32.30 29.12 13.81
N ALA A 19 31.03 29.42 14.11
CA ALA A 19 30.51 30.77 14.10
C ALA A 19 31.02 31.63 15.27
N ILE A 20 31.22 31.02 16.45
CA ILE A 20 31.81 31.68 17.62
C ILE A 20 33.31 31.96 17.40
N GLN A 21 34.06 30.99 16.87
CA GLN A 21 35.48 31.15 16.61
C GLN A 21 35.77 32.13 15.48
N ASN A 22 34.90 32.20 14.48
CA ASN A 22 35.03 33.09 13.32
C ASN A 22 34.06 34.27 13.42
N ASN A 23 34.18 35.05 14.50
CA ASN A 23 33.30 36.18 14.78
C ASN A 23 33.65 37.45 13.97
N VAL A 24 34.01 37.28 12.71
CA VAL A 24 34.23 38.39 11.78
C VAL A 24 32.88 38.89 11.29
N PRO A 25 32.63 40.22 11.25
CA PRO A 25 31.40 40.75 10.70
C PRO A 25 31.28 40.41 9.20
N VAL A 26 30.10 39.91 8.83
CA VAL A 26 29.73 39.54 7.46
C VAL A 26 28.66 40.52 6.97
N THR A 27 28.94 41.17 5.85
CA THR A 27 27.97 42.00 5.15
C THR A 27 27.05 41.14 4.31
N ILE A 28 25.75 41.19 4.57
CA ILE A 28 24.72 40.57 3.74
C ILE A 28 24.08 41.65 2.88
N LYS A 29 24.04 41.41 1.57
CA LYS A 29 23.28 42.21 0.62
C LYS A 29 22.13 41.34 0.08
N PHE A 30 20.90 41.69 0.43
CA PHE A 30 19.71 40.99 -0.03
C PHE A 30 18.79 41.95 -0.78
N LEU A 31 18.78 41.85 -2.10
CA LEU A 31 18.02 42.68 -3.04
C LEU A 31 18.27 44.20 -2.86
N LEU A 32 17.56 44.85 -1.92
CA LEU A 32 17.67 46.28 -1.58
C LEU A 32 18.22 46.52 -0.17
N TRP A 33 18.37 45.46 0.65
CA TRP A 33 18.81 45.55 2.03
C TRP A 33 20.29 45.21 2.15
N ARG A 34 20.99 45.98 2.99
CA ARG A 34 22.35 45.70 3.40
C ARG A 34 22.41 45.76 4.92
N PHE A 35 22.94 44.71 5.54
CA PHE A 35 23.19 44.71 6.97
C PHE A 35 24.50 43.98 7.27
N ASP A 36 25.18 44.43 8.31
CA ASP A 36 26.41 43.82 8.80
C ASP A 36 26.06 43.02 10.06
N SER A 37 26.33 41.72 10.03
CA SER A 37 26.02 40.82 11.15
C SER A 37 27.13 39.79 11.32
N SER A 38 27.28 39.23 12.51
CA SER A 38 28.28 38.19 12.72
C SER A 38 27.84 36.85 12.13
N LEU A 39 28.81 36.00 11.81
CA LEU A 39 28.57 34.60 11.44
C LEU A 39 27.70 33.86 12.46
N ALA A 40 27.84 34.17 13.75
CA ALA A 40 27.05 33.60 14.84
C ALA A 40 25.54 33.82 14.70
N VAL A 41 25.12 34.90 14.04
CA VAL A 41 23.69 35.18 13.77
C VAL A 41 23.29 34.63 12.41
N VAL A 42 24.11 34.88 11.39
CA VAL A 42 23.79 34.58 10.00
C VAL A 42 23.70 33.09 9.74
N LEU A 43 24.65 32.31 10.27
CA LEU A 43 24.79 30.90 9.96
C LEU A 43 23.61 30.07 10.52
N PRO A 44 23.23 30.19 11.81
CA PRO A 44 22.03 29.53 12.32
C PRO A 44 20.76 29.98 11.61
N LEU A 45 20.65 31.27 11.27
CA LEU A 45 19.50 31.80 10.57
C LEU A 45 19.34 31.18 9.18
N GLY A 46 20.43 31.08 8.41
CA GLY A 46 20.43 30.43 7.10
C GLY A 46 20.07 28.94 7.18
N VAL A 47 20.59 28.22 8.17
CA VAL A 47 20.23 26.82 8.43
C VAL A 47 18.75 26.67 8.77
N ALA A 48 18.21 27.55 9.63
CA ALA A 48 16.80 27.56 9.99
C ALA A 48 15.90 27.81 8.77
N PHE A 49 16.25 28.77 7.91
CA PHE A 49 15.54 29.00 6.65
C PHE A 49 15.58 27.78 5.73
N GLY A 50 16.74 27.14 5.57
CA GLY A 50 16.86 25.89 4.82
C GLY A 50 15.96 24.79 5.37
N ALA A 51 15.92 24.62 6.70
CA ALA A 51 15.05 23.65 7.37
C ALA A 51 13.56 23.95 7.13
N ILE A 52 13.16 25.22 7.16
CA ILE A 52 11.79 25.66 6.86
C ILE A 52 11.43 25.32 5.41
N VAL A 53 12.31 25.63 4.45
CA VAL A 53 12.08 25.34 3.03
C VAL A 53 11.92 23.83 2.81
N VAL A 54 12.81 23.02 3.38
CA VAL A 54 12.72 21.54 3.32
C VAL A 54 11.42 21.07 3.96
N ALA A 55 11.06 21.57 5.15
CA ALA A 55 9.81 21.21 5.80
C ALA A 55 8.61 21.52 4.92
N LEU A 56 8.57 22.71 4.31
CA LEU A 56 7.47 23.15 3.45
C LEU A 56 7.36 22.30 2.18
N LEU A 57 8.49 21.89 1.60
CA LEU A 57 8.53 20.99 0.43
C LEU A 57 8.08 19.56 0.79
N THR A 58 8.46 19.06 1.97
CA THR A 58 8.16 17.67 2.36
C THR A 58 6.75 17.49 2.92
N THR A 59 6.20 18.50 3.59
CA THR A 59 4.89 18.46 4.28
C THR A 59 3.71 18.06 3.36
N PRO A 60 3.52 18.64 2.16
CA PRO A 60 2.39 18.24 1.31
C PRO A 60 2.55 16.81 0.77
N ALA A 61 3.79 16.35 0.53
CA ALA A 61 4.05 15.00 0.07
C ALA A 61 3.78 13.95 1.15
N THR A 62 4.21 14.21 2.40
CA THR A 62 3.97 13.31 3.53
C THR A 62 2.50 13.25 3.91
N LEU A 63 1.78 14.38 3.87
CA LEU A 63 0.35 14.41 4.18
C LEU A 63 -0.48 13.61 3.16
N LYS A 64 -0.23 13.79 1.85
CA LYS A 64 -0.87 12.98 0.80
C LYS A 64 -0.62 11.48 1.00
N ARG A 65 0.61 11.12 1.35
CA ARG A 65 0.99 9.73 1.62
C ARG A 65 0.25 9.16 2.83
N GLN A 66 0.10 9.93 3.91
CA GLN A 66 -0.67 9.51 5.08
C GLN A 66 -2.16 9.30 4.74
N TRP A 67 -2.74 10.17 3.92
CA TRP A 67 -4.14 10.02 3.49
C TRP A 67 -4.34 8.80 2.61
N LEU A 68 -3.40 8.53 1.69
CA LEU A 68 -3.43 7.33 0.86
C LEU A 68 -3.33 6.06 1.72
N LEU A 69 -2.43 6.04 2.71
CA LEU A 69 -2.28 4.93 3.65
C LEU A 69 -3.56 4.71 4.46
N ALA A 70 -4.20 5.77 4.94
CA ALA A 70 -5.47 5.68 5.66
C ALA A 70 -6.58 5.10 4.76
N ARG A 71 -6.63 5.51 3.49
CA ARG A 71 -7.61 4.99 2.52
C ARG A 71 -7.34 3.53 2.15
N GLN A 72 -6.08 3.14 2.00
CA GLN A 72 -5.69 1.75 1.78
C GLN A 72 -6.06 0.88 2.97
N LYS A 73 -5.81 1.34 4.21
CA LYS A 73 -6.19 0.63 5.42
C LYS A 73 -7.70 0.38 5.52
N ARG A 74 -8.52 1.36 5.14
CA ARG A 74 -9.99 1.19 5.08
C ARG A 74 -10.42 0.14 4.05
N ARG A 75 -9.81 0.14 2.86
CA ARG A 75 -10.10 -0.88 1.84
C ARG A 75 -9.72 -2.28 2.30
N ILE A 76 -8.62 -2.43 3.03
CA ILE A 76 -8.21 -3.72 3.61
C ILE A 76 -9.27 -4.20 4.60
N ASP A 77 -9.72 -3.33 5.51
CA ASP A 77 -10.76 -3.67 6.51
C ASP A 77 -12.10 -4.04 5.85
N GLU A 78 -12.51 -3.33 4.79
CA GLU A 78 -13.69 -3.69 3.99
C GLU A 78 -13.54 -5.05 3.28
N MET A 79 -12.37 -5.32 2.70
CA MET A 79 -12.07 -6.59 2.05
C MET A 79 -12.06 -7.76 3.06
N GLU A 80 -11.50 -7.56 4.24
CA GLU A 80 -11.49 -8.56 5.33
C GLU A 80 -12.92 -8.87 5.81
N LYS A 81 -13.76 -7.85 6.01
CA LYS A 81 -15.19 -8.03 6.36
C LYS A 81 -15.95 -8.79 5.28
N THR A 82 -15.72 -8.47 4.02
CA THR A 82 -16.37 -9.16 2.89
C THR A 82 -15.94 -10.62 2.83
N ALA A 83 -14.65 -10.91 3.03
CA ALA A 83 -14.14 -12.27 3.08
C ALA A 83 -14.70 -13.08 4.27
N ALA A 84 -14.88 -12.45 5.43
CA ALA A 84 -15.53 -13.07 6.58
C ALA A 84 -17.00 -13.41 6.28
N SER A 85 -17.76 -12.44 5.77
CA SER A 85 -19.18 -12.66 5.40
C SER A 85 -19.36 -13.75 4.34
N LEU A 86 -18.47 -13.83 3.35
CA LEU A 86 -18.53 -14.88 2.34
C LEU A 86 -18.22 -16.27 2.94
N ARG A 87 -17.27 -16.36 3.88
CA ARG A 87 -16.98 -17.62 4.59
C ARG A 87 -18.17 -18.06 5.46
N ASP A 88 -18.81 -17.13 6.15
CA ASP A 88 -20.00 -17.42 6.95
C ASP A 88 -21.13 -17.94 6.07
N ARG A 89 -21.37 -17.30 4.91
CA ARG A 89 -22.36 -17.76 3.93
C ARG A 89 -22.05 -19.13 3.34
N ILE A 90 -20.77 -19.42 3.05
CA ILE A 90 -20.35 -20.76 2.61
C ILE A 90 -20.67 -21.79 3.69
N THR A 91 -20.34 -21.49 4.95
CA THR A 91 -20.58 -22.39 6.09
C THR A 91 -22.07 -22.60 6.34
N GLU A 92 -22.88 -21.54 6.23
CA GLU A 92 -24.35 -21.58 6.31
C GLU A 92 -24.92 -22.46 5.19
N LEU A 93 -24.51 -22.23 3.93
CA LEU A 93 -24.93 -23.03 2.78
C LEU A 93 -24.51 -24.50 2.91
N GLU A 94 -23.31 -24.79 3.40
CA GLU A 94 -22.83 -26.16 3.69
C GLU A 94 -23.65 -26.82 4.80
N THR A 95 -24.03 -26.05 5.83
CA THR A 95 -24.89 -26.52 6.93
C THR A 95 -26.32 -26.80 6.45
N HIS A 96 -26.86 -25.97 5.55
CA HIS A 96 -28.16 -26.18 4.92
C HIS A 96 -28.18 -27.28 3.85
N LEU A 97 -27.03 -27.65 3.28
CA LEU A 97 -26.88 -28.85 2.45
C LEU A 97 -26.77 -30.13 3.28
N SER A 98 -26.49 -30.02 4.59
CA SER A 98 -26.25 -31.15 5.49
C SER A 98 -27.48 -31.83 6.14
N PRO A 99 -28.75 -31.36 6.08
CA PRO A 99 -29.87 -32.15 6.58
C PRO A 99 -30.48 -33.11 5.54
N GLU A 100 -30.09 -33.01 4.26
CA GLU A 100 -30.74 -33.76 3.16
C GLU A 100 -29.74 -34.57 2.32
N ALA A 101 -28.75 -35.16 2.99
CA ALA A 101 -27.77 -36.08 2.40
C ALA A 101 -27.66 -37.40 3.18
N THR A 102 -28.77 -37.90 3.73
CA THR A 102 -28.94 -39.32 4.11
C THR A 102 -29.86 -40.10 3.18
N ALA A 103 -30.38 -39.51 2.11
CA ALA A 103 -31.08 -40.23 1.05
C ALA A 103 -30.48 -39.92 -0.32
N GLU A 104 -29.63 -40.83 -0.78
CA GLU A 104 -29.39 -41.17 -2.19
C GLU A 104 -28.87 -40.06 -3.12
N LYS A 105 -27.54 -40.01 -3.25
CA LYS A 105 -26.80 -39.24 -4.26
C LYS A 105 -27.15 -39.80 -5.65
N PRO A 106 -27.91 -39.11 -6.53
CA PRO A 106 -28.09 -39.59 -7.89
C PRO A 106 -26.71 -39.65 -8.57
N PRO A 107 -26.47 -40.62 -9.45
CA PRO A 107 -25.16 -40.87 -10.01
C PRO A 107 -24.71 -39.63 -10.78
N TYR A 108 -23.68 -38.96 -10.29
CA TYR A 108 -23.04 -37.89 -11.02
C TYR A 108 -22.38 -38.48 -12.28
N VAL A 109 -23.09 -38.40 -13.40
CA VAL A 109 -22.52 -38.62 -14.73
C VAL A 109 -21.58 -37.45 -15.01
N GLY A 110 -20.30 -37.67 -14.74
CA GLY A 110 -19.26 -36.71 -15.10
C GLY A 110 -19.28 -36.44 -16.60
N LEU A 111 -19.01 -35.20 -17.00
CA LEU A 111 -18.94 -34.75 -18.41
C LEU A 111 -18.08 -35.66 -19.30
N LYS A 112 -17.11 -36.38 -18.72
CA LYS A 112 -16.32 -37.41 -19.41
C LYS A 112 -17.19 -38.56 -19.95
N GLN A 113 -18.23 -38.99 -19.24
CA GLN A 113 -19.13 -40.06 -19.69
C GLN A 113 -20.09 -39.60 -20.79
N LEU A 114 -20.52 -38.33 -20.80
CA LEU A 114 -21.32 -37.78 -21.90
C LEU A 114 -20.51 -37.67 -23.20
N ILE A 115 -19.24 -37.29 -23.08
CA ILE A 115 -18.30 -37.20 -24.22
C ILE A 115 -17.91 -38.61 -24.71
N ILE A 116 -17.82 -39.59 -23.81
CA ILE A 116 -17.56 -40.99 -24.16
C ILE A 116 -18.81 -41.67 -24.77
N GLY A 117 -20.03 -41.29 -24.34
CA GLY A 117 -21.30 -41.82 -24.86
C GLY A 117 -21.67 -41.30 -26.26
N LEU A 118 -21.22 -40.10 -26.63
CA LEU A 118 -21.37 -39.59 -28.01
C LEU A 118 -20.48 -40.33 -29.03
N GLY A 119 -19.62 -41.24 -28.59
CA GLY A 119 -18.69 -41.99 -29.44
C GLY A 119 -19.18 -43.36 -29.92
N ASN A 120 -20.39 -43.82 -29.56
CA ASN A 120 -20.84 -45.17 -29.92
C ASN A 120 -22.27 -45.30 -30.45
N GLU A 121 -22.86 -44.24 -30.99
CA GLU A 121 -24.17 -44.30 -31.68
C GLU A 121 -24.05 -43.95 -33.16
N SER A 122 -23.15 -44.65 -33.88
CA SER A 122 -23.01 -44.52 -35.33
C SER A 122 -22.48 -45.79 -36.01
N ALA A 123 -23.11 -46.95 -35.77
CA ALA A 123 -23.07 -48.08 -36.71
C ALA A 123 -24.05 -49.18 -36.27
N ASP A 124 -25.27 -49.17 -36.82
CA ASP A 124 -25.70 -50.18 -37.80
C ASP A 124 -27.21 -50.06 -38.01
N GLY A 125 -27.55 -49.57 -39.20
CA GLY A 125 -28.92 -49.43 -39.63
C GLY A 125 -29.42 -50.73 -40.24
N SER A 126 -30.71 -50.97 -40.04
CA SER A 126 -31.61 -51.53 -41.06
C SER A 126 -31.28 -52.91 -41.64
N ARG A 127 -31.93 -53.95 -41.11
CA ARG A 127 -32.49 -55.04 -41.93
C ARG A 127 -33.87 -55.46 -41.45
N THR A 128 -34.89 -54.72 -41.87
CA THR A 128 -36.21 -55.29 -42.15
C THR A 128 -36.24 -55.69 -43.62
N LYS A 129 -36.46 -56.99 -43.89
CA LYS A 129 -37.37 -57.55 -44.91
C LYS A 129 -37.13 -59.06 -45.09
N GLN A 130 -38.22 -59.81 -44.89
CA GLN A 130 -38.70 -60.86 -45.80
C GLN A 130 -38.03 -62.25 -45.73
N ASN A 131 -38.58 -63.14 -44.89
CA ASN A 131 -39.41 -64.30 -45.34
C ASN A 131 -40.13 -64.92 -44.14
#